data_AF-A0A9P0M590-F1
#
_entry.id   AF-A0A9P0M590-F1
#
_cell.length_a   1.000
_cell.length_b   1.000
_cell.length_c   1.000
_cell.angle_alpha   90.00
_cell.angle_beta   90.00
_cell.angle_gamma   90.00
#
_symmetry.space_group_name_H-M   'P 1'
#
loop_
_entity.id
_entity.type
_entity.pdbx_description
1 polymer ?
#
loop_
_entity_poly.entity_id
_entity_poly.type
_entity_poly.pdbx_seq_one_letter_code
_entity_poly.pdbx_strand_id
1 'polypeptide(L)'
;MLRYYLGAVLAFSLLQVFQMAWRSHGKSNADLVRNLRANGIIRSEEVENTMLNVDRGHYSKVNPYMDAPQGIGYGVTISAPHMHVHALELLREKLIHGTRALDVGSGSGYLTACMAILLGDKGLVYLGELELRLVHRHNQREI
;
A
#
# COMPACT_ATOMS: atom_id res chain seq x y z
N MET A 1 36.60 -9.40 -12.03
CA MET A 1 36.09 -9.87 -10.71
C MET A 1 35.08 -8.92 -10.07
N LEU A 2 35.30 -7.60 -10.05
CA LEU A 2 34.43 -6.65 -9.34
C LEU A 2 32.98 -6.57 -9.89
N ARG A 3 32.78 -6.73 -11.21
CA ARG A 3 31.44 -6.70 -11.85
C ARG A 3 30.54 -7.89 -11.48
N TYR A 4 31.13 -9.05 -11.20
CA TYR A 4 30.37 -10.25 -10.79
C TYR A 4 29.95 -10.17 -9.31
N TYR A 5 30.80 -9.60 -8.44
CA TYR A 5 30.46 -9.36 -7.04
C TYR A 5 29.33 -8.34 -6.88
N LEU A 6 29.35 -7.24 -7.66
CA LEU A 6 28.29 -6.24 -7.60
C LEU A 6 26.94 -6.81 -8.08
N GLY A 7 26.95 -7.62 -9.14
CA GLY A 7 25.75 -8.31 -9.63
C GLY A 7 25.20 -9.34 -8.64
N ALA A 8 26.07 -10.08 -7.94
CA ALA A 8 25.66 -11.05 -6.92
C ALA A 8 25.08 -10.38 -5.67
N VAL A 9 25.67 -9.27 -5.20
CA VAL A 9 25.15 -8.51 -4.05
C VAL A 9 23.80 -7.84 -4.37
N LEU A 10 23.64 -7.30 -5.59
CA LEU A 10 22.36 -6.76 -6.06
C LEU A 10 21.29 -7.84 -6.22
N ALA A 11 21.63 -9.02 -6.75
CA ALA A 11 20.69 -10.14 -6.84
C ALA A 11 20.30 -10.69 -5.46
N PHE A 12 21.25 -10.79 -4.54
CA PHE A 12 21.02 -11.26 -3.17
C PHE A 12 20.13 -10.31 -2.36
N SER A 13 20.34 -8.99 -2.52
CA SER A 13 19.50 -7.97 -1.88
C SER A 13 18.09 -7.91 -2.46
N LEU A 14 17.93 -8.03 -3.78
CA LEU A 14 16.61 -8.17 -4.43
C LEU A 14 15.87 -9.43 -3.97
N LEU A 15 16.55 -10.57 -3.87
CA LEU A 15 15.95 -11.83 -3.41
C LEU A 15 15.44 -11.76 -1.96
N GLN A 16 16.14 -11.07 -1.05
CA GLN A 16 15.68 -10.91 0.33
C GLN A 16 14.41 -10.05 0.45
N VAL A 17 14.26 -9.01 -0.37
CA VAL A 17 13.05 -8.17 -0.39
C VAL A 17 11.82 -8.97 -0.82
N PHE A 18 11.95 -9.82 -1.84
CA PHE A 18 10.82 -10.63 -2.33
C PHE A 18 10.46 -11.83 -1.43
N GLN A 19 11.41 -12.44 -0.71
CA GLN A 19 11.14 -13.64 0.08
C GLN A 19 10.36 -13.39 1.38
N MET A 20 10.50 -12.19 1.96
CA MET A 20 9.85 -11.81 3.24
C MET A 20 8.44 -11.23 3.04
N ALA A 21 8.15 -10.71 1.84
CA ALA A 21 6.93 -10.01 1.46
C ALA A 21 5.65 -10.89 1.38
N TRP A 22 5.75 -12.20 1.55
CA TRP A 22 4.59 -13.10 1.55
C TRP A 22 4.34 -13.75 2.92
N ARG A 23 4.99 -13.27 3.99
CA ARG A 23 4.89 -13.84 5.33
C ARG A 23 4.29 -12.89 6.37
N SER A 24 3.87 -11.69 5.97
CA SER A 24 3.45 -10.65 6.92
C SER A 24 1.95 -10.66 7.24
N HIS A 25 1.22 -11.74 6.93
CA HIS A 25 -0.22 -11.84 7.19
C HIS A 25 -0.57 -11.54 8.66
N GLY A 26 -1.74 -10.96 8.93
CA GLY A 26 -2.23 -10.66 10.28
C GLY A 26 -3.63 -11.21 10.56
N LYS A 27 -4.04 -11.23 11.83
CA LYS A 27 -5.45 -11.49 12.23
C LYS A 27 -6.29 -10.21 12.25
N SER A 28 -5.63 -9.07 12.34
CA SER A 28 -6.19 -7.72 12.35
C SER A 28 -5.30 -6.78 11.53
N ASN A 29 -5.78 -5.56 11.25
CA ASN A 29 -4.95 -4.53 10.60
C ASN A 29 -3.69 -4.24 11.42
N ALA A 30 -3.82 -4.12 12.74
CA ALA A 30 -2.69 -3.88 13.63
C ALA A 30 -1.67 -5.03 13.60
N ASP A 31 -2.12 -6.30 13.56
CA ASP A 31 -1.21 -7.44 13.46
C ASP A 31 -0.49 -7.49 12.10
N LEU A 32 -1.21 -7.19 11.00
CA LEU A 32 -0.63 -7.10 9.66
C LEU A 32 0.49 -6.03 9.63
N VAL A 33 0.19 -4.82 10.12
CA VAL A 33 1.16 -3.71 10.14
C VAL A 33 2.36 -4.06 11.02
N ARG A 34 2.13 -4.64 12.20
CA ARG A 34 3.21 -5.09 13.10
C ARG A 34 4.12 -6.11 12.41
N ASN A 35 3.55 -7.08 11.70
CA ASN A 35 4.32 -8.10 11.00
C ASN A 35 5.10 -7.53 9.81
N LEU A 36 4.52 -6.59 9.05
CA LEU A 36 5.21 -5.87 7.97
C LEU A 36 6.42 -5.09 8.51
N ARG A 37 6.29 -4.44 9.67
CA ARG A 37 7.41 -3.75 10.34
C ARG A 37 8.46 -4.72 10.88
N ALA A 38 8.04 -5.79 11.57
CA ALA A 38 8.94 -6.81 12.09
C ALA A 38 9.78 -7.48 10.98
N ASN A 39 9.21 -7.60 9.78
CA ASN A 39 9.87 -8.12 8.59
C ASN A 39 10.71 -7.07 7.83
N GLY A 40 10.83 -5.83 8.34
CA GLY A 40 11.62 -4.76 7.74
C GLY A 40 11.05 -4.18 6.44
N ILE A 41 9.77 -4.46 6.14
CA ILE A 41 9.10 -3.95 4.94
C ILE A 41 8.66 -2.50 5.19
N ILE A 42 8.02 -2.25 6.33
CA ILE A 42 7.80 -0.89 6.84
C ILE A 42 9.07 -0.44 7.57
N ARG A 43 9.57 0.73 7.20
CA ARG A 43 10.83 1.30 7.71
C ARG A 43 10.60 2.64 8.40
N SER A 44 9.58 3.39 7.99
CA SER A 44 9.28 4.72 8.53
C SER A 44 8.09 4.69 9.49
N GLU A 45 8.13 5.51 10.54
CA GLU A 45 7.03 5.63 11.51
C GLU A 45 5.80 6.27 10.86
N GLU A 46 5.99 7.20 9.93
CA GLU A 46 4.90 7.84 9.20
C GLU A 46 4.11 6.81 8.37
N VAL A 47 4.80 5.88 7.70
CA VAL A 47 4.15 4.80 6.93
C VAL A 47 3.43 3.82 7.86
N GLU A 48 4.06 3.42 8.99
CA GLU A 48 3.42 2.57 10.00
C GLU A 48 2.13 3.21 10.53
N ASN A 49 2.22 4.45 11.01
CA ASN A 49 1.09 5.18 11.56
C ASN A 49 -0.01 5.37 10.52
N THR A 50 0.34 5.66 9.27
CA THR A 50 -0.62 5.78 8.16
C THR A 50 -1.39 4.49 7.98
N MET A 51 -0.71 3.35 7.89
CA MET A 51 -1.38 2.06 7.68
C MET A 51 -2.17 1.58 8.91
N LEU A 52 -1.78 1.99 10.13
CA LEU A 52 -2.59 1.76 11.33
C LEU A 52 -3.91 2.55 11.31
N ASN A 53 -3.90 3.76 10.74
CA ASN A 53 -5.09 4.62 10.65
C ASN A 53 -6.02 4.27 9.48
N VAL A 54 -5.55 3.53 8.47
CA VAL A 54 -6.35 3.10 7.32
C VAL A 54 -6.55 1.58 7.39
N ASP A 55 -7.67 1.16 7.99
CA ASP A 55 -7.99 -0.26 8.11
C ASP A 55 -8.27 -0.88 6.74
N ARG A 56 -7.39 -1.79 6.32
CA ARG A 56 -7.49 -2.52 5.06
C ARG A 56 -8.79 -3.35 4.95
N GLY A 57 -9.41 -3.73 6.06
CA GLY A 57 -10.69 -4.43 6.13
C GLY A 57 -11.85 -3.65 5.47
N HIS A 58 -11.76 -2.32 5.38
CA HIS A 58 -12.77 -1.51 4.70
C HIS A 58 -12.67 -1.59 3.17
N TYR A 59 -11.52 -2.03 2.65
CA TYR A 59 -11.17 -2.01 1.23
C TYR A 59 -11.07 -3.40 0.60
N SER A 60 -11.04 -4.47 1.41
CA SER A 60 -11.10 -5.87 0.97
C SER A 60 -12.03 -6.69 1.85
N LYS A 61 -13.01 -7.37 1.25
CA LYS A 61 -13.93 -8.24 1.99
C LYS A 61 -13.37 -9.63 2.26
N VAL A 62 -12.51 -10.11 1.36
CA VAL A 62 -11.94 -11.45 1.42
C VAL A 62 -10.50 -11.33 1.88
N ASN A 63 -10.15 -12.05 2.94
CA ASN A 63 -8.81 -12.13 3.50
C ASN A 63 -8.07 -10.77 3.58
N PRO A 64 -8.67 -9.73 4.18
CA PRO A 64 -8.13 -8.37 4.12
C PRO A 64 -6.70 -8.25 4.65
N TYR A 65 -6.38 -9.04 5.68
CA TYR A 65 -5.10 -8.98 6.37
C TYR A 65 -4.08 -10.00 5.86
N MET A 66 -4.37 -10.65 4.73
CA MET A 66 -3.37 -11.47 4.06
C MET A 66 -2.40 -10.60 3.26
N ASP A 67 -1.09 -10.88 3.38
CA ASP A 67 -0.04 -10.24 2.60
C ASP A 67 0.01 -10.76 1.14
N ALA A 68 -1.12 -10.63 0.44
CA ALA A 68 -1.33 -11.10 -0.92
C ALA A 68 -2.44 -10.26 -1.61
N PRO A 69 -2.46 -10.18 -2.95
CA PRO A 69 -3.54 -9.51 -3.67
C PRO A 69 -4.89 -10.16 -3.40
N GLN A 70 -5.94 -9.36 -3.24
CA GLN A 70 -7.31 -9.85 -3.03
C GLN A 70 -8.23 -9.33 -4.14
N GLY A 71 -9.15 -10.16 -4.61
CA GLY A 71 -10.14 -9.72 -5.59
C GLY A 71 -11.12 -8.71 -5.00
N ILE A 72 -11.35 -7.59 -5.70
CA ILE A 72 -12.34 -6.57 -5.31
C ILE A 72 -13.55 -6.51 -6.27
N GLY A 73 -13.58 -7.41 -7.27
CA GLY A 73 -14.57 -7.45 -8.34
C GLY A 73 -14.00 -6.96 -9.66
N TYR A 74 -14.81 -7.01 -10.73
CA TYR A 74 -14.48 -6.44 -12.06
C TYR A 74 -13.16 -6.93 -12.68
N GLY A 75 -12.71 -8.13 -12.30
CA GLY A 75 -11.44 -8.68 -12.79
C GLY A 75 -10.19 -8.01 -12.25
N VAL A 76 -10.30 -7.16 -11.22
CA VAL A 76 -9.17 -6.45 -10.60
C VAL A 76 -8.96 -6.86 -9.14
N THR A 77 -7.76 -6.58 -8.63
CA THR A 77 -7.36 -6.89 -7.26
C THR A 77 -6.90 -5.64 -6.52
N ILE A 78 -7.19 -5.56 -5.22
CA ILE A 78 -6.41 -4.71 -4.32
C ILE A 78 -5.02 -5.33 -4.15
N SER A 79 -3.96 -4.55 -4.38
CA SER A 79 -2.57 -4.98 -4.29
C SER A 79 -2.23 -5.53 -2.90
N ALA A 80 -1.23 -6.41 -2.82
CA ALA A 80 -0.74 -6.93 -1.55
C ALA A 80 -0.31 -5.78 -0.60
N PRO A 81 -0.49 -5.93 0.72
CA PRO A 81 -0.02 -4.97 1.74
C PRO A 81 1.41 -4.50 1.54
N HIS A 82 2.39 -5.39 1.32
CA HIS A 82 3.78 -4.99 1.10
C HIS A 82 3.97 -4.06 -0.11
N MET A 83 3.17 -4.21 -1.17
CA MET A 83 3.22 -3.33 -2.34
C MET A 83 2.76 -1.91 -2.00
N HIS A 84 1.75 -1.76 -1.14
CA HIS A 84 1.33 -0.45 -0.64
C HIS A 84 2.42 0.18 0.23
N VAL A 85 3.06 -0.61 1.11
CA VAL A 85 4.20 -0.14 1.90
C VAL A 85 5.30 0.39 0.99
N HIS A 86 5.69 -0.36 -0.03
CA HIS A 86 6.75 0.07 -0.96
C HIS A 86 6.40 1.39 -1.66
N ALA A 87 5.17 1.55 -2.13
CA ALA A 87 4.72 2.80 -2.74
C ALA A 87 4.77 3.96 -1.75
N LEU A 88 4.25 3.78 -0.53
CA LEU A 88 4.25 4.80 0.51
C LEU A 88 5.68 5.19 0.93
N GLU A 89 6.55 4.21 1.14
CA GLU A 89 7.96 4.45 1.49
C GLU A 89 8.71 5.22 0.40
N LEU A 90 8.45 4.93 -0.88
CA LEU A 90 9.05 5.65 -2.00
C LEU A 90 8.53 7.09 -2.12
N LEU A 91 7.26 7.31 -1.77
CA LEU A 91 6.58 8.58 -1.96
C LEU A 91 6.54 9.46 -0.71
N ARG A 92 6.89 8.96 0.48
CA ARG A 92 6.74 9.68 1.76
C ARG A 92 7.38 11.07 1.76
N GLU A 93 8.53 11.24 1.10
CA GLU A 93 9.23 12.54 1.02
C GLU A 93 8.60 13.52 0.02
N LYS A 94 7.66 13.04 -0.80
CA LYS A 94 6.89 13.83 -1.78
C LYS A 94 5.45 14.06 -1.33
N LEU A 95 4.90 13.15 -0.50
CA LEU A 95 3.60 13.27 0.14
C LEU A 95 3.69 14.21 1.34
N ILE A 96 4.00 15.47 1.06
CA ILE A 96 4.18 16.52 2.06
C ILE A 96 2.82 17.15 2.38
N HIS A 97 2.61 17.51 3.64
CA HIS A 97 1.39 18.16 4.10
C HIS A 97 0.95 19.33 3.20
N GLY A 98 -0.34 19.35 2.83
CA GLY A 98 -0.92 20.40 2.00
C GLY A 98 -0.58 20.33 0.50
N THR A 99 0.16 19.31 0.05
CA THR A 99 0.43 19.11 -1.37
C THR A 99 -0.67 18.28 -2.06
N ARG A 100 -0.47 18.01 -3.36
CA ARG A 100 -1.44 17.32 -4.21
C ARG A 100 -0.83 16.03 -4.73
N ALA A 101 -1.60 14.95 -4.73
CA ALA A 101 -1.22 13.66 -5.29
C ALA A 101 -2.27 13.17 -6.30
N LEU A 102 -1.86 12.29 -7.22
CA LEU A 102 -2.74 11.62 -8.17
C LEU A 102 -2.48 10.11 -8.07
N ASP A 103 -3.53 9.35 -7.79
CA ASP A 103 -3.51 7.89 -7.76
C ASP A 103 -4.20 7.35 -9.02
N VAL A 104 -3.39 6.94 -10.02
CA VAL A 104 -3.88 6.38 -11.28
C VAL A 104 -4.02 4.87 -11.16
N GLY A 105 -5.21 4.35 -11.42
CA GLY A 105 -5.57 2.98 -11.11
C GLY A 105 -5.91 2.79 -9.63
N SER A 106 -6.61 3.77 -9.03
CA SER A 106 -6.91 3.79 -7.58
C SER A 106 -7.61 2.52 -7.08
N GLY A 107 -8.39 1.85 -7.94
CA GLY A 107 -8.98 0.55 -7.66
C GLY A 107 -9.83 0.58 -6.39
N SER A 108 -9.39 -0.14 -5.36
CA SER A 108 -10.08 -0.11 -4.06
C SER A 108 -10.00 1.24 -3.34
N GLY A 109 -9.15 2.19 -3.75
CA GLY A 109 -8.94 3.45 -3.05
C GLY A 109 -8.12 3.35 -1.76
N TYR A 110 -7.56 2.17 -1.45
CA TYR A 110 -6.79 1.96 -0.20
C TYR A 110 -5.52 2.82 -0.19
N LEU A 111 -4.74 2.79 -1.28
CA LEU A 111 -3.53 3.60 -1.40
C LEU A 111 -3.86 5.10 -1.40
N THR A 112 -4.94 5.49 -2.07
CA THR A 112 -5.44 6.86 -2.06
C THR A 112 -5.71 7.36 -0.63
N ALA A 113 -6.42 6.57 0.18
CA ALA A 113 -6.68 6.91 1.59
C ALA A 113 -5.38 7.04 2.40
N CYS A 114 -4.42 6.13 2.21
CA CYS A 114 -3.11 6.24 2.85
C CYS A 114 -2.37 7.53 2.44
N MET A 115 -2.40 7.91 1.15
CA MET A 115 -1.83 9.18 0.69
C MET A 115 -2.53 10.38 1.34
N ALA A 116 -3.85 10.34 1.51
CA ALA A 116 -4.61 11.43 2.13
C ALA A 116 -4.19 11.65 3.59
N ILE A 117 -3.96 10.57 4.35
CA ILE A 117 -3.43 10.66 5.73
C ILE A 117 -2.06 11.35 5.75
N LEU A 118 -1.16 11.00 4.83
CA LEU A 118 0.18 11.61 4.75
C LEU A 118 0.14 13.09 4.35
N LEU A 119 -0.78 13.48 3.46
CA LEU A 119 -0.93 14.88 3.05
C LEU A 119 -1.67 15.74 4.10
N GLY A 120 -2.34 15.12 5.07
CA GLY A 120 -3.11 15.80 6.11
C GLY A 120 -4.34 16.56 5.60
N ASP A 121 -4.95 17.34 6.50
CA ASP A 121 -6.22 18.05 6.33
C ASP A 121 -6.26 19.04 5.16
N LYS A 122 -5.13 19.64 4.80
CA LYS A 122 -4.98 20.58 3.68
C LYS A 122 -4.55 19.91 2.38
N GLY A 123 -4.28 18.62 2.43
CA GLY A 123 -3.86 17.81 1.29
C GLY A 123 -5.01 17.51 0.34
N LEU A 124 -4.68 17.21 -0.93
CA LEU A 124 -5.68 16.73 -1.88
C LEU A 124 -5.14 15.58 -2.72
N VAL A 125 -5.85 14.45 -2.72
CA VAL A 125 -5.55 13.30 -3.58
C VAL A 125 -6.62 13.19 -4.64
N TYR A 126 -6.22 13.18 -5.90
CA TYR A 126 -7.10 12.89 -7.02
C TYR A 126 -7.09 11.39 -7.31
N LEU A 127 -8.28 10.83 -7.53
CA LEU A 127 -8.44 9.44 -7.94
C LEU A 127 -8.64 9.38 -9.45
N GLY A 128 -7.86 8.55 -10.15
CA GLY A 128 -8.05 8.25 -11.56
C GLY A 128 -8.30 6.76 -11.77
N GLU A 129 -9.46 6.38 -12.31
CA GLU A 129 -9.78 5.00 -12.64
C GLU A 129 -10.39 4.89 -14.05
N LEU A 130 -9.94 3.90 -14.83
CA LEU A 130 -10.33 3.75 -16.24
C LEU A 130 -11.72 3.11 -16.41
N GLU A 131 -12.28 2.48 -15.37
CA GLU A 131 -13.58 1.80 -15.42
C GLU A 131 -14.65 2.54 -14.59
N LEU A 132 -15.58 3.25 -15.26
CA LEU A 132 -16.64 4.06 -14.63
C LEU A 132 -17.54 3.29 -13.63
N ARG A 133 -17.62 1.95 -13.72
CA ARG A 133 -18.53 1.13 -12.89
C ARG A 133 -18.04 0.92 -11.46
N LEU A 134 -16.74 1.05 -11.19
CA LEU A 134 -16.15 0.94 -9.85
C LEU A 134 -16.36 2.24 -9.05
N VAL A 135 -16.13 3.39 -9.70
CA VAL A 135 -16.30 4.74 -9.13
C VAL A 135 -17.72 4.96 -8.58
N HIS A 136 -18.76 4.46 -9.27
CA HIS A 136 -20.15 4.71 -8.88
C HIS A 136 -20.59 4.02 -7.57
N ARG A 137 -19.89 2.97 -7.11
CA ARG A 137 -20.19 2.31 -5.82
C ARG A 137 -19.33 2.80 -4.66
N HIS A 138 -18.10 3.25 -4.92
CA HIS A 138 -17.26 3.82 -3.86
C HIS A 138 -17.73 5.20 -3.45
N ASN A 139 -18.13 6.05 -4.41
CA ASN A 139 -18.62 7.39 -4.12
C ASN A 139 -20.03 7.42 -3.46
N GLN A 140 -20.74 6.29 -3.40
CA GLN A 140 -22.04 6.16 -2.72
C GLN A 140 -21.94 5.59 -1.31
N ARG A 141 -20.73 5.30 -0.82
CA ARG A 141 -20.51 4.84 0.57
C ARG A 141 -19.85 5.89 1.46
N GLU A 142 -19.50 7.04 0.90
CA GLU A 142 -18.84 8.16 1.60
C GLU A 142 -19.66 9.46 1.53
N ILE A 143 -21.01 9.35 1.57
CA ILE A 143 -21.93 10.42 1.99
C ILE A 143 -22.87 9.86 3.07
#